data_AF-A0A813DBB7-F1
#
_entry.id   AF-A0A813DBB7-F1
#
_cell.length_a   1.000
_cell.length_b   1.000
_cell.length_c   1.000
_cell.angle_alpha   90.00
_cell.angle_beta   90.00
_cell.angle_gamma   90.00
#
_symmetry.space_group_name_H-M   'P 1'
#
loop_
_entity.id
_entity.type
_entity.pdbx_description
1 polymer ?
#
loop_
_entity_poly.entity_id
_entity_poly.type
_entity_poly.pdbx_seq_one_letter_code
_entity_poly.pdbx_strand_id
1 'polypeptide(L)'
;MEVVPMNELERSFTIVVIVSAMVIFSSFISTITNAMTQLRNLNSERNAELVKLRRFFSERKVSASLVARISSCIHQSNKLISSRVHCEDISILELLPVSLKCDLAEEVFAPTLCAHPFILTWGEYYPKESKRLFLAARSSSLGAKHELFNTGQVAESMYFVSSGAMVYIRDAGESADIPTFVSPGQWLAEPALWIKWKHVGHASSTEKNCELVSFHCEAAIRVLSQNTSAISGARRYAKAFAAYFAQQSDKLSDLWADMDVLEIMVSAAFIKHEKELLRQAVANTVMKDTRGPGSMRRMKSQHLTSRLDEIRVDQDEHKKTLTALNERLKKYNEDGPKRKEIFGIRSEDSDESYDVVVPISNSFRQMPEVLQNPQRTSSSGRGILGLSGLPGIASAFRILRRQNS
;
A
#
# COMPACT_ATOMS: atom_id res chain seq x y z
N MET A 1 56.87 -50.80 -13.47
CA MET A 1 56.38 -52.00 -14.18
C MET A 1 55.00 -51.69 -14.71
N GLU A 2 54.74 -52.01 -15.96
CA GLU A 2 53.39 -51.96 -16.51
C GLU A 2 52.66 -53.26 -16.16
N VAL A 3 51.40 -53.17 -15.75
CA VAL A 3 50.57 -54.35 -15.44
C VAL A 3 49.67 -54.59 -16.64
N VAL A 4 49.88 -55.71 -17.32
CA VAL A 4 49.18 -56.08 -18.57
C VAL A 4 48.35 -57.33 -18.33
N PRO A 5 47.07 -57.39 -18.74
CA PRO A 5 46.22 -58.55 -18.51
C PRO A 5 46.72 -59.77 -19.32
N MET A 6 47.08 -60.83 -18.60
CA MET A 6 47.58 -62.09 -19.15
C MET A 6 46.47 -63.14 -19.29
N ASN A 7 45.49 -63.13 -18.39
CA ASN A 7 44.37 -64.09 -18.39
C ASN A 7 43.15 -63.55 -19.16
N GLU A 8 42.37 -64.45 -19.77
CA GLU A 8 41.13 -64.06 -20.49
C GLU A 8 40.09 -63.41 -19.56
N LEU A 9 40.04 -63.81 -18.28
CA LEU A 9 39.22 -63.14 -17.27
C LEU A 9 39.68 -61.69 -17.02
N GLU A 10 40.99 -61.46 -16.91
CA GLU A 10 41.56 -60.12 -16.74
C GLU A 10 41.27 -59.23 -17.95
N ARG A 11 41.40 -59.77 -19.17
CA ARG A 11 41.06 -59.07 -20.42
C ARG A 11 39.60 -58.65 -20.45
N SER A 12 38.68 -59.56 -20.10
CA SER A 12 37.24 -59.26 -20.04
C SER A 12 36.92 -58.16 -19.02
N PHE A 13 37.57 -58.19 -17.85
CA PHE A 13 37.46 -57.17 -16.82
C PHE A 13 37.99 -55.82 -17.29
N THR A 14 39.16 -55.77 -17.94
CA THR A 14 39.73 -54.54 -18.50
C THR A 14 38.78 -53.91 -19.53
N ILE A 15 38.15 -54.69 -20.41
CA ILE A 15 37.17 -54.19 -21.38
C ILE A 15 35.97 -53.57 -20.67
N VAL A 16 35.39 -54.25 -19.68
CA VAL A 16 34.25 -53.74 -18.89
C VAL A 16 34.61 -52.45 -18.15
N VAL A 17 35.81 -52.36 -17.56
CA VAL A 17 36.30 -51.15 -16.87
C VAL A 17 36.50 -49.99 -17.86
N ILE A 18 37.09 -50.22 -19.03
CA ILE A 18 37.27 -49.18 -20.06
C ILE A 18 35.92 -48.66 -20.55
N VAL A 19 34.98 -49.55 -20.88
CA VAL A 19 33.62 -49.16 -21.31
C VAL A 19 32.90 -48.38 -20.21
N SER A 20 32.98 -48.83 -18.96
CA SER A 20 32.40 -48.13 -17.81
C SER A 20 33.01 -46.75 -17.60
N ALA A 21 34.35 -46.64 -17.71
CA ALA A 21 35.06 -45.37 -17.62
C ALA A 21 34.68 -44.40 -18.74
N MET A 22 34.54 -44.88 -19.98
CA MET A 22 34.06 -44.07 -21.11
C MET A 22 32.64 -43.52 -20.88
N VAL A 23 31.73 -44.34 -20.34
CA VAL A 23 30.35 -43.91 -20.01
C VAL A 23 30.35 -42.87 -18.89
N ILE A 24 31.08 -43.11 -17.80
CA ILE A 24 31.18 -42.18 -16.66
C ILE A 24 31.79 -40.85 -17.09
N PHE A 25 32.89 -40.87 -17.87
CA PHE A 25 33.57 -39.68 -18.35
C PHE A 25 32.69 -38.85 -19.32
N SER A 26 31.95 -39.52 -20.21
CA SER A 26 31.01 -38.88 -21.12
C SER A 26 29.85 -38.19 -20.37
N SER A 27 29.32 -38.86 -19.33
CA SER A 27 28.28 -38.29 -18.45
C SER A 27 28.77 -37.05 -17.69
N PHE A 28 30.01 -37.10 -17.18
CA PHE A 28 30.65 -35.99 -16.48
C PHE A 28 30.85 -34.76 -17.39
N ILE A 29 31.38 -34.96 -18.61
CA ILE A 29 31.53 -33.88 -19.61
C ILE A 29 30.17 -33.27 -19.99
N SER A 30 29.14 -34.11 -20.20
CA SER A 30 27.79 -33.65 -20.53
C SER A 30 27.22 -32.77 -19.41
N THR A 31 27.40 -33.17 -18.15
CA THR A 31 26.94 -32.41 -16.97
C THR A 31 27.59 -31.03 -16.90
N ILE A 32 28.91 -30.93 -17.08
CA ILE A 32 29.63 -29.64 -17.11
C ILE A 32 29.16 -28.77 -18.29
N THR A 33 28.99 -29.38 -19.46
CA THR A 33 28.57 -28.67 -20.68
C THR A 33 27.16 -28.11 -20.54
N ASN A 34 26.24 -28.87 -19.94
CA ASN A 34 24.88 -28.42 -19.66
C ASN A 34 24.86 -27.28 -18.64
N ALA A 35 25.64 -27.38 -17.55
CA ALA A 35 25.76 -26.31 -16.56
C ALA A 35 26.35 -25.01 -17.16
N MET A 36 27.41 -25.12 -17.97
CA MET A 36 27.98 -23.98 -18.70
C MET A 36 26.99 -23.36 -19.70
N THR A 37 26.19 -24.18 -20.38
CA THR A 37 25.17 -23.70 -21.32
C THR A 37 24.05 -22.96 -20.59
N GLN A 38 23.58 -23.48 -19.45
CA GLN A 38 22.60 -22.79 -18.61
C GLN A 38 23.15 -21.44 -18.10
N LEU A 39 24.38 -21.41 -17.57
CA LEU A 39 25.01 -20.17 -17.11
C LEU A 39 25.19 -19.14 -18.25
N ARG A 40 25.51 -19.61 -19.46
CA ARG A 40 25.63 -18.75 -20.64
C ARG A 40 24.27 -18.22 -21.10
N ASN A 41 23.21 -19.01 -21.01
CA ASN A 41 21.85 -18.58 -21.35
C ASN A 41 21.31 -17.55 -20.36
N LEU A 42 21.51 -17.74 -19.05
CA LEU A 42 21.13 -16.75 -18.01
C LEU A 42 21.79 -15.37 -18.24
N ASN A 43 22.97 -15.34 -18.86
CA ASN A 43 23.68 -14.11 -19.21
C ASN A 43 23.44 -13.64 -20.66
N SER A 44 22.83 -14.42 -21.55
CA SER A 44 22.73 -14.07 -22.98
C SER A 44 21.64 -13.03 -23.24
N GLU A 45 20.48 -13.16 -22.59
CA GLU A 45 19.33 -12.27 -22.76
C GLU A 45 19.66 -10.83 -22.34
N ARG A 46 20.20 -10.62 -21.13
CA ARG A 46 20.65 -9.29 -20.66
C ARG A 46 21.68 -8.66 -21.59
N ASN A 47 22.63 -9.45 -22.10
CA ASN A 47 23.63 -8.95 -23.04
C ASN A 47 23.02 -8.56 -24.39
N ALA A 48 22.03 -9.32 -24.88
CA ALA A 48 21.30 -8.99 -26.10
C ALA A 48 20.50 -7.67 -25.96
N GLU A 49 19.86 -7.43 -24.82
CA GLU A 49 19.18 -6.16 -24.54
C GLU A 49 20.14 -4.97 -24.46
N LEU A 50 21.26 -5.11 -23.75
CA LEU A 50 22.28 -4.06 -23.70
C LEU A 50 22.89 -3.75 -25.07
N VAL A 51 23.00 -4.75 -25.95
CA VAL A 51 23.43 -4.54 -27.35
C VAL A 51 22.35 -3.82 -28.17
N LYS A 52 21.06 -4.18 -28.04
CA LYS A 52 19.94 -3.45 -28.66
C LYS A 52 19.92 -1.98 -28.21
N LEU A 53 20.12 -1.71 -26.93
CA LEU A 53 20.12 -0.36 -26.36
C LEU A 53 21.29 0.50 -26.91
N ARG A 54 22.52 -0.04 -26.94
CA ARG A 54 23.68 0.65 -27.55
C ARG A 54 23.44 0.97 -29.02
N ARG A 55 22.83 0.03 -29.76
CA ARG A 55 22.46 0.22 -31.17
C ARG A 55 21.44 1.34 -31.33
N PHE A 56 20.39 1.36 -30.52
CA PHE A 56 19.38 2.44 -30.52
C PHE A 56 19.99 3.83 -30.27
N PHE A 57 20.90 3.96 -29.29
CA PHE A 57 21.58 5.24 -29.02
C PHE A 57 22.47 5.70 -30.19
N SER A 58 23.16 4.76 -30.84
CA SER A 58 23.97 5.02 -32.04
C SER A 58 23.12 5.47 -33.23
N GLU A 59 22.03 4.75 -33.53
CA GLU A 59 21.11 5.07 -34.64
C GLU A 59 20.38 6.41 -34.44
N ARG A 60 20.05 6.77 -33.19
CA ARG A 60 19.38 8.04 -32.86
C ARG A 60 20.31 9.21 -32.56
N LYS A 61 21.64 9.04 -32.65
CA LYS A 61 22.65 10.08 -32.37
C LYS A 61 22.46 10.77 -31.01
N VAL A 62 22.11 9.99 -29.98
CA VAL A 62 21.91 10.52 -28.62
C VAL A 62 23.22 11.07 -28.09
N SER A 63 23.19 12.21 -27.39
CA SER A 63 24.41 12.87 -26.91
C SER A 63 25.24 11.97 -25.98
N ALA A 64 26.56 11.99 -26.15
CA ALA A 64 27.46 11.11 -25.39
C ALA A 64 27.35 11.30 -23.86
N SER A 65 27.05 12.52 -23.40
CA SER A 65 26.79 12.82 -21.98
C SER A 65 25.51 12.16 -21.47
N LEU A 66 24.43 12.14 -22.27
CA LEU A 66 23.18 11.46 -21.91
C LEU A 66 23.35 9.93 -21.99
N VAL A 67 24.04 9.41 -23.01
CA VAL A 67 24.36 7.98 -23.12
C VAL A 67 25.21 7.51 -21.93
N ALA A 68 26.19 8.30 -21.49
CA ALA A 68 26.99 7.99 -20.32
C ALA A 68 26.15 7.99 -19.03
N ARG A 69 25.28 8.99 -18.83
CA ARG A 69 24.34 9.04 -17.68
C ARG A 69 23.40 7.83 -17.67
N ILE A 70 22.75 7.52 -18.80
CA ILE A 70 21.84 6.37 -18.91
C ILE A 70 22.59 5.04 -18.73
N SER A 71 23.77 4.89 -19.32
CA SER A 71 24.57 3.67 -19.17
C SER A 71 25.07 3.50 -17.73
N SER A 72 25.48 4.57 -17.06
CA SER A 72 25.88 4.55 -15.64
C SER A 72 24.71 4.20 -14.74
N CYS A 73 23.55 4.84 -14.95
CA CYS A 73 22.29 4.51 -14.29
C CYS A 73 21.95 3.02 -14.47
N ILE A 74 21.88 2.51 -15.71
CA ILE A 74 21.57 1.10 -15.99
C ILE A 74 22.61 0.15 -15.40
N HIS A 75 23.90 0.50 -15.39
CA HIS A 75 24.95 -0.34 -14.79
C HIS A 75 24.85 -0.36 -13.25
N GLN A 76 24.54 0.77 -12.63
CA GLN A 76 24.31 0.89 -11.18
C GLN A 76 23.02 0.18 -10.77
N SER A 77 21.93 0.38 -11.49
CA SER A 77 20.68 -0.38 -11.33
C SER A 77 20.93 -1.88 -11.51
N ASN A 78 21.60 -2.34 -12.57
CA ASN A 78 21.88 -3.75 -12.80
C ASN A 78 22.71 -4.41 -11.67
N LYS A 79 23.62 -3.67 -11.02
CA LYS A 79 24.41 -4.16 -9.90
C LYS A 79 23.62 -4.21 -8.57
N LEU A 80 22.43 -3.59 -8.53
CA LEU A 80 21.60 -3.45 -7.33
C LEU A 80 20.19 -4.05 -7.48
N ILE A 81 19.75 -4.39 -8.70
CA ILE A 81 18.52 -5.13 -9.04
C ILE A 81 18.57 -6.60 -8.55
N SER A 82 19.70 -7.05 -7.95
CA SER A 82 19.72 -8.25 -7.11
C SER A 82 18.96 -8.09 -5.78
N SER A 83 18.34 -6.93 -5.52
CA SER A 83 17.60 -6.61 -4.30
C SER A 83 16.09 -6.78 -4.49
N ARG A 84 15.59 -7.94 -4.04
CA ARG A 84 14.17 -8.35 -3.95
C ARG A 84 13.48 -8.57 -5.30
N VAL A 85 12.75 -9.69 -5.36
CA VAL A 85 11.85 -10.04 -6.47
C VAL A 85 10.46 -9.54 -6.10
N HIS A 86 9.78 -8.81 -6.99
CA HIS A 86 8.43 -8.32 -6.73
C HIS A 86 7.38 -9.38 -7.04
N CYS A 87 6.17 -9.26 -6.50
CA CYS A 87 5.12 -10.26 -6.74
C CYS A 87 4.69 -10.29 -8.22
N GLU A 88 4.79 -9.13 -8.87
CA GLU A 88 4.50 -8.86 -10.27
C GLU A 88 5.52 -9.51 -11.21
N ASP A 89 6.76 -9.72 -10.76
CA ASP A 89 7.82 -10.38 -11.55
C ASP A 89 7.69 -11.91 -11.55
N ILE A 90 6.84 -12.48 -10.68
CA ILE A 90 6.74 -13.93 -10.46
C ILE A 90 5.49 -14.48 -11.16
N SER A 91 5.60 -14.77 -12.46
CA SER A 91 4.48 -15.25 -13.28
C SER A 91 3.78 -16.51 -12.75
N ILE A 92 4.46 -17.37 -11.98
CA ILE A 92 3.82 -18.55 -11.37
C ILE A 92 2.77 -18.18 -10.30
N LEU A 93 2.86 -16.98 -9.68
CA LEU A 93 1.82 -16.50 -8.77
C LEU A 93 0.50 -16.20 -9.50
N GLU A 94 0.51 -15.98 -10.82
CA GLU A 94 -0.71 -15.77 -11.60
C GLU A 94 -1.63 -17.00 -11.60
N LEU A 95 -1.07 -18.20 -11.44
CA LEU A 95 -1.82 -19.46 -11.36
C LEU A 95 -2.58 -19.63 -10.03
N LEU A 96 -2.27 -18.82 -9.01
CA LEU A 96 -2.93 -18.94 -7.71
C LEU A 96 -4.39 -18.45 -7.76
N PRO A 97 -5.32 -19.17 -7.11
CA PRO A 97 -6.67 -18.69 -6.83
C PRO A 97 -6.67 -17.31 -6.16
N VAL A 98 -7.68 -16.49 -6.47
CA VAL A 98 -7.81 -15.11 -5.96
C VAL A 98 -7.79 -15.04 -4.43
N SER A 99 -8.32 -16.05 -3.73
CA SER A 99 -8.24 -16.14 -2.26
C SER A 99 -6.80 -16.20 -1.75
N LEU A 100 -5.96 -17.07 -2.33
CA LEU A 100 -4.56 -17.20 -1.92
C LEU A 100 -3.72 -15.97 -2.32
N LYS A 101 -4.07 -15.30 -3.43
CA LYS A 101 -3.46 -14.01 -3.79
C LYS A 101 -3.80 -12.91 -2.77
N CYS A 102 -5.07 -12.84 -2.33
CA CYS A 102 -5.52 -11.95 -1.27
C CYS A 102 -4.79 -12.21 0.06
N ASP A 103 -4.66 -13.48 0.46
CA ASP A 103 -4.00 -13.87 1.71
C ASP A 103 -2.49 -13.58 1.67
N LEU A 104 -1.83 -13.86 0.55
CA LEU A 104 -0.41 -13.52 0.33
C LEU A 104 -0.19 -11.99 0.33
N ALA A 105 -1.05 -11.23 -0.33
CA ALA A 105 -0.95 -9.77 -0.39
C ALA A 105 -1.12 -9.12 0.99
N GLU A 106 -2.01 -9.68 1.84
CA GLU A 106 -2.12 -9.24 3.23
C GLU A 106 -0.82 -9.47 4.00
N GLU A 107 -0.26 -10.69 3.97
CA GLU A 107 0.97 -11.02 4.71
C GLU A 107 2.19 -10.18 4.24
N VAL A 108 2.28 -9.91 2.93
CA VAL A 108 3.38 -9.12 2.34
C VAL A 108 3.24 -7.62 2.59
N PHE A 109 2.04 -7.05 2.42
CA PHE A 109 1.87 -5.60 2.40
C PHE A 109 1.35 -4.99 3.70
N ALA A 110 0.60 -5.74 4.53
CA ALA A 110 0.07 -5.20 5.79
C ALA A 110 1.15 -4.63 6.72
N PRO A 111 2.37 -5.21 6.86
CA PRO A 111 3.41 -4.64 7.72
C PRO A 111 3.87 -3.22 7.33
N THR A 112 3.75 -2.84 6.06
CA THR A 112 4.09 -1.49 5.57
C THR A 112 2.85 -0.59 5.51
N LEU A 113 1.73 -1.10 5.00
CA LEU A 113 0.52 -0.31 4.74
C LEU A 113 -0.29 0.00 6.01
N CYS A 114 -0.31 -0.90 6.99
CA CYS A 114 -0.99 -0.67 8.26
C CYS A 114 -0.24 0.30 9.20
N ALA A 115 0.89 0.87 8.77
CA ALA A 115 1.45 2.06 9.40
C ALA A 115 0.51 3.28 9.23
N HIS A 116 -0.35 3.28 8.21
CA HIS A 116 -1.34 4.33 7.99
C HIS A 116 -2.59 4.12 8.84
N PRO A 117 -3.02 5.08 9.68
CA PRO A 117 -4.19 4.93 10.55
C PRO A 117 -5.47 4.54 9.80
N PHE A 118 -5.74 5.17 8.65
CA PHE A 118 -6.93 4.82 7.84
C PHE A 118 -6.93 3.35 7.39
N ILE A 119 -5.77 2.82 6.98
CA ILE A 119 -5.66 1.45 6.44
C ILE A 119 -5.75 0.44 7.57
N LEU A 120 -5.10 0.71 8.71
CA LEU A 120 -5.20 -0.10 9.92
C LEU A 120 -6.67 -0.21 10.37
N THR A 121 -7.36 0.91 10.57
CA THR A 121 -8.77 0.92 10.96
C THR A 121 -9.68 0.31 9.88
N TRP A 122 -9.40 0.51 8.58
CA TRP A 122 -10.13 -0.17 7.52
C TRP A 122 -10.00 -1.70 7.62
N GLY A 123 -8.80 -2.21 7.94
CA GLY A 123 -8.53 -3.63 8.19
C GLY A 123 -9.34 -4.20 9.36
N GLU A 124 -9.43 -3.46 10.46
CA GLU A 124 -10.20 -3.86 11.66
C GLU A 124 -11.71 -3.95 11.38
N TYR A 125 -12.27 -2.98 10.65
CA TYR A 125 -13.72 -2.93 10.38
C TYR A 125 -14.15 -3.79 9.18
N TYR A 126 -13.31 -3.95 8.17
CA TYR A 126 -13.65 -4.59 6.89
C TYR A 126 -12.58 -5.60 6.43
N PRO A 127 -12.35 -6.70 7.17
CA PRO A 127 -11.24 -7.64 6.92
C PRO A 127 -11.34 -8.44 5.61
N LYS A 128 -12.48 -8.39 4.89
CA LYS A 128 -12.62 -9.02 3.55
C LYS A 128 -12.26 -8.03 2.44
N GLU A 129 -12.61 -6.77 2.65
CA GLU A 129 -12.33 -5.65 1.76
C GLU A 129 -10.87 -5.20 1.88
N SER A 130 -10.26 -5.27 3.07
CA SER A 130 -8.84 -4.99 3.29
C SER A 130 -7.92 -5.92 2.48
N LYS A 131 -8.19 -7.23 2.48
CA LYS A 131 -7.50 -8.21 1.64
C LYS A 131 -7.53 -7.85 0.15
N ARG A 132 -8.67 -7.34 -0.35
CA ARG A 132 -8.79 -6.82 -1.73
C ARG A 132 -8.02 -5.52 -1.94
N LEU A 133 -7.94 -4.68 -0.91
CA LEU A 133 -7.16 -3.44 -0.94
C LEU A 133 -5.67 -3.80 -1.03
N PHE A 134 -5.15 -4.66 -0.15
CA PHE A 134 -3.77 -5.14 -0.21
C PHE A 134 -3.41 -5.79 -1.56
N LEU A 135 -4.32 -6.56 -2.17
CA LEU A 135 -4.11 -7.10 -3.53
C LEU A 135 -4.03 -6.03 -4.65
N ALA A 136 -4.55 -4.83 -4.40
CA ALA A 136 -4.43 -3.68 -5.31
C ALA A 136 -3.14 -2.86 -5.09
N ALA A 137 -2.35 -3.16 -4.05
CA ALA A 137 -1.04 -2.55 -3.84
C ALA A 137 -0.03 -3.07 -4.89
N ARG A 138 1.01 -2.28 -5.17
CA ARG A 138 2.10 -2.64 -6.09
C ARG A 138 3.46 -2.35 -5.48
N SER A 139 4.41 -3.27 -5.64
CA SER A 139 5.81 -3.03 -5.28
C SER A 139 6.56 -2.35 -6.43
N SER A 140 7.53 -1.49 -6.10
CA SER A 140 8.42 -0.89 -7.09
C SER A 140 9.77 -0.49 -6.46
N SER A 141 10.87 -0.78 -7.14
CA SER A 141 12.21 -0.34 -6.75
C SER A 141 12.60 0.97 -7.43
N LEU A 142 12.95 1.99 -6.64
CA LEU A 142 13.50 3.24 -7.12
C LEU A 142 15.03 3.22 -6.98
N GLY A 143 15.74 3.29 -8.11
CA GLY A 143 17.21 3.35 -8.13
C GLY A 143 17.74 4.60 -7.42
N ALA A 144 18.94 4.54 -6.85
CA ALA A 144 19.57 5.66 -6.13
C ALA A 144 19.61 6.96 -6.95
N LYS A 145 19.28 8.10 -6.30
CA LYS A 145 19.20 9.44 -6.90
C LYS A 145 18.24 9.57 -8.10
N HIS A 146 17.22 8.70 -8.19
CA HIS A 146 16.13 8.83 -9.15
C HIS A 146 14.95 9.58 -8.54
N GLU A 147 14.28 10.39 -9.36
CA GLU A 147 13.01 11.06 -9.05
C GLU A 147 11.86 10.04 -9.04
N LEU A 148 10.96 10.16 -8.07
CA LEU A 148 9.67 9.46 -8.02
C LEU A 148 8.57 10.29 -8.68
N PHE A 149 8.51 11.57 -8.31
CA PHE A 149 7.61 12.57 -8.87
C PHE A 149 8.20 13.98 -8.71
N ASN A 150 7.72 14.91 -9.54
CA ASN A 150 8.14 16.31 -9.56
C ASN A 150 6.95 17.27 -9.35
N THR A 151 7.24 18.48 -8.88
CA THR A 151 6.26 19.55 -8.66
C THR A 151 5.35 19.75 -9.88
N GLY A 152 4.06 19.93 -9.65
CA GLY A 152 3.05 20.22 -10.66
C GLY A 152 2.55 19.00 -11.46
N GLN A 153 3.21 17.84 -11.35
CA GLN A 153 2.70 16.59 -11.91
C GLN A 153 1.41 16.16 -11.20
N VAL A 154 0.44 15.64 -11.96
CA VAL A 154 -0.78 15.07 -11.39
C VAL A 154 -0.43 13.80 -10.62
N ALA A 155 -0.88 13.71 -9.38
CA ALA A 155 -0.59 12.56 -8.54
C ALA A 155 -1.60 11.45 -8.78
N GLU A 156 -1.13 10.35 -9.33
CA GLU A 156 -1.95 9.17 -9.67
C GLU A 156 -1.87 8.04 -8.65
N SER A 157 -0.94 8.14 -7.69
CA SER A 157 -0.72 7.11 -6.67
C SER A 157 -0.29 7.71 -5.33
N MET A 158 -0.60 7.00 -4.25
CA MET A 158 -0.04 7.17 -2.91
C MET A 158 1.13 6.18 -2.73
N TYR A 159 2.18 6.57 -2.03
CA TYR A 159 3.42 5.78 -1.90
C TYR A 159 3.82 5.56 -0.44
N PHE A 160 4.38 4.39 -0.14
CA PHE A 160 4.90 3.99 1.16
C PHE A 160 6.35 3.55 1.03
N VAL A 161 7.23 4.01 1.91
CA VAL A 161 8.62 3.56 1.96
C VAL A 161 8.67 2.23 2.72
N SER A 162 9.02 1.15 2.03
CA SER A 162 9.23 -0.18 2.64
C SER A 162 10.69 -0.42 3.02
N SER A 163 11.63 0.14 2.25
CA SER A 163 13.07 0.07 2.55
C SER A 163 13.84 1.21 1.90
N GLY A 164 15.04 1.50 2.40
CA GLY A 164 15.84 2.65 1.97
C GLY A 164 15.34 3.96 2.59
N ALA A 165 15.62 5.08 1.93
CA ALA A 165 15.13 6.40 2.33
C ALA A 165 14.99 7.31 1.11
N MET A 166 14.01 8.19 1.16
CA MET A 166 13.77 9.25 0.18
C MET A 166 14.09 10.64 0.75
N VAL A 167 14.31 11.59 -0.13
CA VAL A 167 14.30 13.02 0.17
C VAL A 167 13.15 13.67 -0.57
N TYR A 168 12.40 14.52 0.13
CA TYR A 168 11.35 15.36 -0.42
C TYR A 168 11.71 16.83 -0.19
N ILE A 169 11.54 17.64 -1.23
CA ILE A 169 11.77 19.09 -1.19
C ILE A 169 10.51 19.75 -1.72
N ARG A 170 9.85 20.56 -0.88
CA ARG A 170 8.67 21.33 -1.26
C ARG A 170 9.10 22.55 -2.06
N ASP A 171 8.38 22.84 -3.13
CA ASP A 171 8.67 23.93 -4.05
C ASP A 171 7.86 25.17 -3.63
N ALA A 172 8.33 25.83 -2.58
CA ALA A 172 7.65 26.93 -1.90
C ALA A 172 8.10 28.33 -2.36
N GLY A 173 8.58 28.46 -3.60
CA GLY A 173 9.01 29.74 -4.19
C GLY A 173 10.40 30.20 -3.72
N GLU A 174 10.56 31.50 -3.41
CA GLU A 174 11.86 32.13 -3.15
C GLU A 174 12.60 31.56 -1.92
N SER A 175 11.89 30.90 -1.01
CA SER A 175 12.45 30.11 0.09
C SER A 175 12.30 28.62 -0.21
N ALA A 176 13.35 27.99 -0.72
CA ALA A 176 13.41 26.54 -0.84
C ALA A 176 13.31 25.88 0.56
N ASP A 177 12.29 25.04 0.75
CA ASP A 177 12.06 24.37 2.03
C ASP A 177 13.19 23.38 2.37
N ILE A 178 13.40 23.14 3.67
CA ILE A 178 14.45 22.24 4.16
C ILE A 178 14.17 20.81 3.65
N PRO A 179 15.16 20.12 3.03
CA PRO A 179 14.99 18.76 2.55
C PRO A 179 14.52 17.82 3.67
N THR A 180 13.34 17.24 3.49
CA THR A 180 12.72 16.35 4.47
C THR A 180 12.98 14.91 4.09
N PHE A 181 13.55 14.13 5.01
CA PHE A 181 13.84 12.70 4.78
C PHE A 181 12.62 11.84 5.11
N VAL A 182 12.26 10.95 4.18
CA VAL A 182 11.18 9.98 4.37
C VAL A 182 11.78 8.59 4.55
N SER A 183 11.49 8.00 5.70
CA SER A 183 12.06 6.75 6.22
C SER A 183 11.07 5.58 6.09
N PRO A 184 11.53 4.31 6.24
CA PRO A 184 10.64 3.15 6.17
C PRO A 184 9.47 3.23 7.15
N GLY A 185 8.28 2.84 6.69
CA GLY A 185 7.01 2.98 7.42
C GLY A 185 6.29 4.32 7.22
N GLN A 186 6.94 5.33 6.63
CA GLN A 186 6.30 6.60 6.25
C GLN A 186 5.76 6.56 4.82
N TRP A 187 4.86 7.48 4.50
CA TRP A 187 4.18 7.59 3.20
C TRP A 187 4.23 9.00 2.62
N LEU A 188 3.97 9.09 1.31
CA LEU A 188 3.86 10.30 0.52
C LEU A 188 2.59 10.27 -0.35
N ALA A 189 2.13 11.45 -0.73
CA ALA A 189 1.03 11.68 -1.67
C ALA A 189 -0.32 11.04 -1.28
N GLU A 190 -0.61 10.91 0.03
CA GLU A 190 -1.95 10.56 0.51
C GLU A 190 -3.07 11.43 -0.10
N PRO A 191 -2.90 12.76 -0.28
CA PRO A 191 -3.95 13.59 -0.85
C PRO A 191 -4.46 13.13 -2.22
N ALA A 192 -3.62 12.46 -3.02
CA ALA A 192 -3.98 11.92 -4.33
C ALA A 192 -5.12 10.89 -4.27
N LEU A 193 -5.30 10.21 -3.13
CA LEU A 193 -6.34 9.21 -2.94
C LEU A 193 -7.72 9.83 -2.65
N TRP A 194 -7.77 11.09 -2.19
CA TRP A 194 -8.97 11.73 -1.65
C TRP A 194 -9.42 12.98 -2.41
N ILE A 195 -8.49 13.72 -3.02
CA ILE A 195 -8.72 14.99 -3.71
C ILE A 195 -7.90 15.08 -5.02
N LYS A 196 -8.26 16.03 -5.89
CA LYS A 196 -7.56 16.31 -7.16
C LYS A 196 -6.19 16.88 -6.79
N TRP A 197 -5.17 16.04 -6.78
CA TRP A 197 -3.85 16.42 -6.31
C TRP A 197 -2.86 16.60 -7.46
N LYS A 198 -2.06 17.66 -7.34
CA LYS A 198 -0.78 17.79 -8.04
C LYS A 198 0.29 17.87 -6.98
N HIS A 199 1.42 17.21 -7.20
CA HIS A 199 2.54 17.24 -6.28
C HIS A 199 3.02 18.69 -6.08
N VAL A 200 3.24 19.09 -4.83
CA VAL A 200 3.66 20.45 -4.43
C VAL A 200 5.14 20.51 -4.04
N GLY A 201 5.84 19.40 -4.22
CA GLY A 201 7.29 19.30 -4.21
C GLY A 201 7.78 18.19 -5.13
N HIS A 202 9.09 17.98 -5.15
CA HIS A 202 9.67 16.79 -5.78
C HIS A 202 10.06 15.77 -4.69
N ALA A 203 9.98 14.49 -5.03
CA ALA A 203 10.47 13.39 -4.21
C ALA A 203 11.48 12.56 -5.02
N SER A 204 12.62 12.25 -4.42
CA SER A 204 13.64 11.37 -5.03
C SER A 204 14.24 10.42 -4.00
N SER A 205 14.81 9.31 -4.46
CA SER A 205 15.61 8.43 -3.62
C SER A 205 16.91 9.11 -3.19
N THR A 206 17.41 8.73 -2.02
CA THR A 206 18.72 9.16 -1.51
C THR A 206 19.87 8.47 -2.26
N GLU A 207 21.07 8.42 -1.69
CA GLU A 207 22.23 7.75 -2.31
C GLU A 207 22.11 6.21 -2.41
N LYS A 208 21.06 5.64 -1.82
CA LYS A 208 20.74 4.20 -1.86
C LYS A 208 19.41 3.99 -2.60
N ASN A 209 19.24 2.78 -3.13
CA ASN A 209 17.94 2.36 -3.66
C ASN A 209 16.87 2.42 -2.57
N CYS A 210 15.63 2.66 -2.99
CA CYS A 210 14.46 2.71 -2.13
C CYS A 210 13.40 1.74 -2.66
N GLU A 211 12.84 0.90 -1.78
CA GLU A 211 11.73 0.00 -2.12
C GLU A 211 10.43 0.65 -1.66
N LEU A 212 9.49 0.78 -2.60
CA LEU A 212 8.21 1.44 -2.39
C LEU A 212 7.07 0.44 -2.56
N VAL A 213 6.04 0.58 -1.72
CA VAL A 213 4.71 -0.01 -1.95
C VAL A 213 3.78 1.13 -2.32
N SER A 214 3.00 0.98 -3.39
CA SER A 214 2.15 2.04 -3.92
C SER A 214 0.70 1.61 -4.08
N PHE A 215 -0.20 2.58 -3.94
CA PHE A 215 -1.60 2.47 -4.31
C PHE A 215 -1.90 3.40 -5.46
N HIS A 216 -2.15 2.84 -6.64
CA HIS A 216 -2.72 3.61 -7.74
C HIS A 216 -4.16 4.00 -7.38
N CYS A 217 -4.47 5.30 -7.46
CA CYS A 217 -5.70 5.87 -6.92
C CYS A 217 -6.95 5.23 -7.53
N GLU A 218 -6.96 4.98 -8.85
CA GLU A 218 -8.13 4.35 -9.50
C GLU A 218 -8.40 2.93 -8.97
N ALA A 219 -7.35 2.13 -8.76
CA ALA A 219 -7.46 0.76 -8.26
C ALA A 219 -7.93 0.74 -6.79
N ALA A 220 -7.34 1.60 -5.95
CA ALA A 220 -7.71 1.72 -4.54
C ALA A 220 -9.15 2.23 -4.38
N ILE A 221 -9.53 3.31 -5.06
CA ILE A 221 -10.91 3.87 -5.04
C ILE A 221 -11.91 2.83 -5.53
N ARG A 222 -11.59 2.06 -6.58
CA ARG A 222 -12.43 0.97 -7.09
C ARG A 222 -12.69 -0.09 -6.03
N VAL A 223 -11.69 -0.50 -5.24
CA VAL A 223 -11.86 -1.45 -4.13
C VAL A 223 -12.68 -0.84 -2.99
N LEU A 224 -12.32 0.36 -2.53
CA LEU A 224 -13.02 1.07 -1.45
C LEU A 224 -14.51 1.30 -1.77
N SER A 225 -14.86 1.37 -3.07
CA SER A 225 -16.22 1.60 -3.55
C SER A 225 -17.07 0.34 -3.76
N GLN A 226 -16.52 -0.88 -3.64
CA GLN A 226 -17.26 -2.12 -3.91
C GLN A 226 -18.36 -2.45 -2.89
N ASN A 227 -18.25 -1.94 -1.65
CA ASN A 227 -19.22 -2.22 -0.58
C ASN A 227 -19.81 -0.91 -0.04
N THR A 228 -21.14 -0.77 -0.15
CA THR A 228 -21.92 0.41 0.26
C THR A 228 -21.76 0.78 1.74
N SER A 229 -21.54 -0.21 2.62
CA SER A 229 -21.24 0.06 4.03
C SER A 229 -19.83 0.64 4.19
N ALA A 230 -18.86 0.01 3.53
CA ALA A 230 -17.44 0.34 3.65
C ALA A 230 -17.08 1.70 3.04
N ILE A 231 -17.56 1.98 1.82
CA ILE A 231 -17.38 3.29 1.15
C ILE A 231 -17.90 4.46 2.01
N SER A 232 -18.86 4.23 2.91
CA SER A 232 -19.36 5.27 3.81
C SER A 232 -18.29 5.78 4.79
N GLY A 233 -17.37 4.91 5.25
CA GLY A 233 -16.22 5.27 6.08
C GLY A 233 -15.21 6.09 5.28
N ALA A 234 -14.78 5.56 4.14
CA ALA A 234 -13.87 6.24 3.21
C ALA A 234 -14.38 7.64 2.81
N ARG A 235 -15.67 7.79 2.44
CA ARG A 235 -16.26 9.10 2.09
C ARG A 235 -16.35 10.07 3.26
N ARG A 236 -16.49 9.60 4.51
CA ARG A 236 -16.45 10.49 5.69
C ARG A 236 -15.02 10.95 5.98
N TYR A 237 -14.05 10.05 5.88
CA TYR A 237 -12.64 10.36 6.02
C TYR A 237 -12.16 11.36 4.95
N ALA A 238 -12.37 11.05 3.66
CA ALA A 238 -12.01 11.93 2.55
C ALA A 238 -12.64 13.33 2.65
N LYS A 239 -13.86 13.45 3.18
CA LYS A 239 -14.50 14.75 3.45
C LYS A 239 -13.86 15.50 4.61
N ALA A 240 -13.50 14.83 5.70
CA ALA A 240 -12.80 15.45 6.83
C ALA A 240 -11.41 15.94 6.39
N PHE A 241 -10.70 15.10 5.64
CA PHE A 241 -9.38 15.37 5.04
C PHE A 241 -9.43 16.59 4.09
N ALA A 242 -10.38 16.63 3.16
CA ALA A 242 -10.57 17.77 2.27
C ALA A 242 -10.96 19.06 3.03
N ALA A 243 -11.82 18.97 4.05
CA ALA A 243 -12.22 20.11 4.86
C ALA A 243 -11.07 20.66 5.73
N TYR A 244 -10.19 19.80 6.23
CA TYR A 244 -8.97 20.19 6.94
C TYR A 244 -8.04 20.98 6.03
N PHE A 245 -7.76 20.49 4.83
CA PHE A 245 -6.89 21.18 3.87
C PHE A 245 -7.49 22.48 3.34
N ALA A 246 -8.80 22.55 3.12
CA ALA A 246 -9.47 23.80 2.74
C ALA A 246 -9.36 24.91 3.80
N GLN A 247 -9.12 24.56 5.07
CA GLN A 247 -8.90 25.52 6.16
C GLN A 247 -7.42 25.82 6.42
N GLN A 248 -6.50 25.02 5.88
CA GLN A 248 -5.05 25.10 6.14
C GLN A 248 -4.26 24.95 4.83
N SER A 249 -4.58 25.81 3.86
CA SER A 249 -3.96 25.87 2.53
C SER A 249 -2.44 25.80 2.57
N ASP A 250 -1.85 26.56 3.50
CA ASP A 250 -0.41 26.77 3.59
C ASP A 250 0.34 25.49 4.03
N LYS A 251 -0.39 24.52 4.58
CA LYS A 251 0.11 23.20 4.99
C LYS A 251 -0.12 22.10 3.96
N LEU A 252 -0.67 22.39 2.77
CA LEU A 252 -0.73 21.43 1.66
C LEU A 252 0.69 20.91 1.36
N SER A 253 0.91 19.62 1.55
CA SER A 253 2.18 18.95 1.28
C SER A 253 1.93 17.51 0.82
N ASP A 254 2.83 16.97 0.02
CA ASP A 254 2.86 15.53 -0.27
C ASP A 254 3.21 14.69 0.95
N LEU A 255 3.78 15.30 2.01
CA LEU A 255 4.05 14.66 3.29
C LEU A 255 2.96 14.99 4.31
N TRP A 256 2.49 13.97 5.03
CA TRP A 256 1.63 14.18 6.19
C TRP A 256 2.46 14.52 7.44
N ALA A 257 2.07 15.56 8.19
CA ALA A 257 2.87 16.10 9.29
C ALA A 257 2.31 15.84 10.70
N ASP A 258 1.00 15.54 10.85
CA ASP A 258 0.31 15.52 12.14
C ASP A 258 -0.48 14.22 12.35
N MET A 259 0.16 13.23 12.96
CA MET A 259 -0.44 11.91 13.21
C MET A 259 -1.67 11.97 14.12
N ASP A 260 -1.67 12.85 15.12
CA ASP A 260 -2.79 12.99 16.07
C ASP A 260 -4.05 13.46 15.33
N VAL A 261 -3.93 14.46 14.45
CA VAL A 261 -5.03 14.92 13.59
C VAL A 261 -5.51 13.83 12.64
N LEU A 262 -4.60 13.01 12.10
CA LEU A 262 -4.93 11.88 11.21
C LEU A 262 -5.77 10.83 11.94
N GLU A 263 -5.32 10.40 13.12
CA GLU A 263 -6.03 9.45 13.99
C GLU A 263 -7.39 9.99 14.44
N ILE A 264 -7.51 11.29 14.72
CA ILE A 264 -8.79 11.95 15.03
C ILE A 264 -9.75 11.88 13.83
N MET A 265 -9.28 12.20 12.62
CA MET A 265 -10.11 12.15 11.40
C MET A 265 -10.57 10.72 11.07
N VAL A 266 -9.69 9.73 11.22
CA VAL A 266 -10.04 8.32 11.06
C VAL A 266 -11.07 7.89 12.11
N SER A 267 -10.81 8.17 13.40
CA SER A 267 -11.73 7.85 14.49
C SER A 267 -13.12 8.45 14.23
N ALA A 268 -13.21 9.74 13.95
CA ALA A 268 -14.47 10.41 13.63
C ALA A 268 -15.19 9.81 12.40
N ALA A 269 -14.45 9.36 11.40
CA ALA A 269 -15.01 8.72 10.20
C ALA A 269 -15.58 7.32 10.47
N PHE A 270 -15.02 6.53 11.38
CA PHE A 270 -15.45 5.14 11.61
C PHE A 270 -16.37 4.95 12.83
N ILE A 271 -16.27 5.76 13.89
CA ILE A 271 -17.15 5.69 15.09
C ILE A 271 -18.65 5.76 14.72
N LYS A 272 -19.03 6.58 13.73
CA LYS A 272 -20.44 6.67 13.30
C LYS A 272 -20.94 5.35 12.66
N HIS A 273 -20.05 4.57 12.05
CA HIS A 273 -20.38 3.24 11.51
C HIS A 273 -20.48 2.20 12.63
N GLU A 274 -19.56 2.22 13.59
CA GLU A 274 -19.59 1.33 14.76
C GLU A 274 -20.92 1.42 15.52
N LYS A 275 -21.41 2.64 15.77
CA LYS A 275 -22.73 2.85 16.41
C LYS A 275 -23.89 2.30 15.59
N GLU A 276 -23.80 2.35 14.26
CA GLU A 276 -24.85 1.82 13.38
C GLU A 276 -24.82 0.29 13.35
N LEU A 277 -23.64 -0.32 13.24
CA LEU A 277 -23.45 -1.77 13.36
C LEU A 277 -23.93 -2.30 14.72
N LEU A 278 -23.62 -1.61 15.82
CA LEU A 278 -24.06 -2.01 17.16
C LEU A 278 -25.58 -1.85 17.34
N ARG A 279 -26.19 -0.78 16.82
CA ARG A 279 -27.66 -0.63 16.79
C ARG A 279 -28.33 -1.76 16.01
N GLN A 280 -27.78 -2.10 14.84
CA GLN A 280 -28.29 -3.20 14.03
C GLN A 280 -28.05 -4.56 14.70
N ALA A 281 -26.93 -4.78 15.38
CA ALA A 281 -26.67 -6.00 16.15
C ALA A 281 -27.62 -6.15 17.35
N VAL A 282 -27.88 -5.06 18.08
CA VAL A 282 -28.88 -5.02 19.16
C VAL A 282 -30.29 -5.28 18.61
N ALA A 283 -30.70 -4.58 17.55
CA ALA A 283 -32.02 -4.78 16.92
C ALA A 283 -32.20 -6.23 16.40
N ASN A 284 -31.19 -6.79 15.74
CA ASN A 284 -31.19 -8.17 15.25
C ASN A 284 -31.19 -9.20 16.39
N THR A 285 -30.58 -8.88 17.54
CA THR A 285 -30.64 -9.73 18.73
C THR A 285 -32.05 -9.70 19.32
N VAL A 286 -32.60 -8.51 19.55
CA VAL A 286 -33.98 -8.28 20.04
C VAL A 286 -35.03 -8.95 19.13
N MET A 287 -34.90 -8.89 17.80
CA MET A 287 -35.85 -9.53 16.88
C MET A 287 -35.71 -11.06 16.81
N LYS A 288 -34.52 -11.62 17.02
CA LYS A 288 -34.30 -13.08 17.04
C LYS A 288 -34.69 -13.73 18.38
N ASP A 289 -34.83 -12.95 19.46
CA ASP A 289 -34.96 -13.46 20.84
C ASP A 289 -36.38 -13.91 21.26
N THR A 290 -37.35 -13.99 20.34
CA THR A 290 -38.71 -14.45 20.67
C THR A 290 -38.83 -15.96 20.98
N ARG A 291 -37.74 -16.75 20.97
CA ARG A 291 -37.81 -18.24 20.97
C ARG A 291 -36.77 -19.05 21.80
N GLY A 292 -35.96 -18.50 22.71
CA GLY A 292 -34.95 -19.30 23.49
C GLY A 292 -34.66 -18.80 24.92
N PRO A 293 -34.19 -19.61 25.89
CA PRO A 293 -34.31 -19.37 27.35
C PRO A 293 -33.58 -18.15 27.96
N GLY A 294 -34.13 -17.63 29.08
CA GLY A 294 -33.97 -16.23 29.51
C GLY A 294 -32.66 -15.77 30.19
N SER A 295 -31.89 -16.66 30.84
CA SER A 295 -30.72 -16.22 31.65
C SER A 295 -29.59 -15.63 30.78
N MET A 296 -29.22 -16.34 29.71
CA MET A 296 -28.14 -15.91 28.80
C MET A 296 -28.54 -14.69 27.94
N ARG A 297 -29.84 -14.38 27.80
CA ARG A 297 -30.34 -13.17 27.10
C ARG A 297 -29.88 -11.90 27.79
N ARG A 298 -30.10 -11.83 29.12
CA ARG A 298 -29.88 -10.61 29.91
C ARG A 298 -28.41 -10.18 29.84
N MET A 299 -27.50 -11.15 29.97
CA MET A 299 -26.06 -10.92 29.96
C MET A 299 -25.53 -10.41 28.61
N LYS A 300 -25.99 -10.97 27.47
CA LYS A 300 -25.58 -10.50 26.13
C LYS A 300 -26.17 -9.12 25.79
N SER A 301 -27.44 -8.89 26.13
CA SER A 301 -28.07 -7.58 25.94
C SER A 301 -27.39 -6.50 26.78
N GLN A 302 -27.14 -6.77 28.07
CA GLN A 302 -26.44 -5.86 28.98
C GLN A 302 -25.00 -5.54 28.52
N HIS A 303 -24.27 -6.51 27.97
CA HIS A 303 -22.93 -6.27 27.46
C HIS A 303 -22.95 -5.37 26.20
N LEU A 304 -23.90 -5.58 25.29
CA LEU A 304 -24.05 -4.72 24.11
C LEU A 304 -24.54 -3.30 24.46
N THR A 305 -25.39 -3.14 25.47
CA THR A 305 -25.77 -1.80 25.97
C THR A 305 -24.61 -1.13 26.70
N SER A 306 -23.83 -1.86 27.51
CA SER A 306 -22.62 -1.34 28.16
C SER A 306 -21.64 -0.78 27.12
N ARG A 307 -21.37 -1.53 26.04
CA ARG A 307 -20.52 -1.02 24.95
C ARG A 307 -21.12 0.17 24.21
N LEU A 308 -22.45 0.23 24.01
CA LEU A 308 -23.10 1.42 23.43
C LEU A 308 -22.96 2.66 24.32
N ASP A 309 -22.95 2.48 25.64
CA ASP A 309 -22.74 3.57 26.61
C ASP A 309 -21.24 3.93 26.75
N GLU A 310 -20.31 2.97 26.71
CA GLU A 310 -18.86 3.21 26.61
C GLU A 310 -18.54 4.08 25.37
N ILE A 311 -18.99 3.70 24.18
CA ILE A 311 -18.79 4.48 22.94
C ILE A 311 -19.62 5.79 22.97
N ARG A 312 -20.58 5.94 23.88
CA ARG A 312 -21.26 7.23 24.12
C ARG A 312 -20.41 8.16 24.98
N VAL A 313 -19.79 7.65 26.04
CA VAL A 313 -18.82 8.39 26.87
C VAL A 313 -17.61 8.80 26.02
N ASP A 314 -17.00 7.87 25.26
CA ASP A 314 -15.90 8.17 24.35
C ASP A 314 -16.29 9.21 23.28
N GLN A 315 -17.56 9.22 22.82
CA GLN A 315 -18.02 10.27 21.90
C GLN A 315 -18.21 11.62 22.56
N ASP A 316 -18.67 11.70 23.80
CA ASP A 316 -18.81 12.97 24.50
C ASP A 316 -17.44 13.51 24.93
N GLU A 317 -16.47 12.64 25.21
CA GLU A 317 -15.06 13.00 25.38
C GLU A 317 -14.42 13.43 24.04
N HIS A 318 -14.59 12.67 22.95
CA HIS A 318 -14.06 13.03 21.64
C HIS A 318 -14.74 14.28 21.04
N LYS A 319 -16.01 14.54 21.35
CA LYS A 319 -16.65 15.84 21.07
C LYS A 319 -16.08 16.95 21.93
N LYS A 320 -15.80 16.72 23.21
CA LYS A 320 -15.13 17.71 24.06
C LYS A 320 -13.72 18.01 23.57
N THR A 321 -12.94 17.02 23.14
CA THR A 321 -11.61 17.26 22.57
C THR A 321 -11.70 17.96 21.21
N LEU A 322 -12.61 17.57 20.30
CA LEU A 322 -12.86 18.32 19.06
C LEU A 322 -13.34 19.75 19.32
N THR A 323 -14.19 19.97 20.33
CA THR A 323 -14.67 21.30 20.71
C THR A 323 -13.54 22.13 21.33
N ALA A 324 -12.71 21.55 22.20
CA ALA A 324 -11.53 22.19 22.78
C ALA A 324 -10.41 22.43 21.73
N LEU A 325 -10.30 21.58 20.70
CA LEU A 325 -9.44 21.79 19.56
C LEU A 325 -9.95 22.98 18.74
N ASN A 326 -11.26 23.02 18.46
CA ASN A 326 -11.92 24.14 17.77
C ASN A 326 -11.84 25.45 18.59
N GLU A 327 -11.93 25.41 19.91
CA GLU A 327 -11.73 26.59 20.78
C GLU A 327 -10.27 27.03 20.84
N ARG A 328 -9.30 26.09 20.89
CA ARG A 328 -7.87 26.40 20.76
C ARG A 328 -7.56 27.03 19.40
N LEU A 329 -8.11 26.48 18.32
CA LEU A 329 -8.02 27.04 16.96
C LEU A 329 -8.66 28.42 16.88
N LYS A 330 -9.84 28.62 17.49
CA LYS A 330 -10.52 29.91 17.53
C LYS A 330 -9.72 30.96 18.29
N LYS A 331 -9.17 30.61 19.46
CA LYS A 331 -8.30 31.49 20.25
C LYS A 331 -7.00 31.84 19.52
N TYR A 332 -6.43 30.89 18.78
CA TYR A 332 -5.26 31.12 17.92
C TYR A 332 -5.58 32.06 16.75
N ASN A 333 -6.77 31.94 16.17
CA ASN A 333 -7.27 32.86 15.13
C ASN A 333 -7.58 34.26 15.67
N GLU A 334 -8.04 34.39 16.93
CA GLU A 334 -8.30 35.67 17.59
C GLU A 334 -7.01 36.45 17.96
N ASP A 335 -5.88 35.77 18.15
CA ASP A 335 -4.55 36.41 18.25
C ASP A 335 -3.89 36.69 16.87
N GLY A 336 -4.43 36.10 15.79
CA GLY A 336 -4.04 36.36 14.40
C GLY A 336 -4.03 37.83 13.96
N PRO A 337 -5.09 38.65 14.19
CA PRO A 337 -5.11 40.05 13.77
C PRO A 337 -3.99 40.89 14.41
N LYS A 338 -3.56 40.60 15.65
CA LYS A 338 -2.44 41.32 16.30
C LYS A 338 -1.09 41.09 15.62
N ARG A 339 -0.93 40.03 14.82
CA ARG A 339 0.26 39.83 13.98
C ARG A 339 0.16 40.50 12.60
N LYS A 340 -1.05 40.70 12.07
CA LYS A 340 -1.25 41.32 10.76
C LYS A 340 -0.88 42.81 10.74
N GLU A 341 -1.03 43.51 11.86
CA GLU A 341 -0.55 44.91 12.00
C GLU A 341 0.99 45.04 12.04
N ILE A 342 1.73 43.97 12.39
CA ILE A 342 3.20 44.01 12.49
C ILE A 342 3.88 43.80 11.12
N PHE A 343 3.21 43.16 10.16
CA PHE A 343 3.83 42.76 8.88
C PHE A 343 3.16 43.31 7.60
N GLY A 344 2.09 44.10 7.70
CA GLY A 344 1.70 45.04 6.62
C GLY A 344 1.36 44.44 5.25
N ILE A 345 0.79 43.23 5.19
CA ILE A 345 0.35 42.61 3.92
C ILE A 345 -1.15 42.87 3.71
N ARG A 346 -1.47 43.48 2.57
CA ARG A 346 -2.82 43.84 2.12
C ARG A 346 -3.46 42.66 1.39
N SER A 347 -4.74 42.40 1.63
CA SER A 347 -5.49 41.32 0.96
C SER A 347 -5.98 41.76 -0.42
N GLU A 348 -5.83 40.87 -1.40
CA GLU A 348 -6.64 40.85 -2.62
C GLU A 348 -7.33 39.48 -2.75
N ASP A 349 -8.52 39.47 -3.32
CA ASP A 349 -9.45 38.35 -3.30
C ASP A 349 -9.11 37.26 -4.32
N SER A 350 -9.39 36.00 -3.97
CA SER A 350 -9.60 34.93 -4.95
C SER A 350 -10.65 33.94 -4.48
N ASP A 351 -11.78 33.95 -5.19
CA ASP A 351 -12.94 33.08 -4.96
C ASP A 351 -12.80 31.86 -5.90
N GLU A 352 -12.08 30.81 -5.46
CA GLU A 352 -11.97 29.54 -6.22
C GLU A 352 -12.52 28.35 -5.43
N SER A 353 -13.53 27.70 -6.02
CA SER A 353 -14.23 26.55 -5.45
C SER A 353 -13.45 25.25 -5.67
N TYR A 354 -12.91 24.66 -4.58
CA TYR A 354 -12.17 23.41 -4.65
C TYR A 354 -13.07 22.18 -4.87
N ASP A 355 -12.90 21.58 -6.05
CA ASP A 355 -13.69 20.47 -6.56
C ASP A 355 -13.22 19.12 -5.99
N VAL A 356 -13.92 18.59 -4.97
CA VAL A 356 -13.59 17.31 -4.32
C VAL A 356 -13.67 16.15 -5.32
N VAL A 357 -12.69 15.23 -5.30
CA VAL A 357 -12.69 14.00 -6.15
C VAL A 357 -13.63 12.95 -5.56
N VAL A 358 -14.91 13.26 -5.55
CA VAL A 358 -15.99 12.29 -5.43
C VAL A 358 -17.12 12.66 -6.42
N PRO A 359 -16.89 12.67 -7.74
CA PRO A 359 -17.95 12.73 -8.74
C PRO A 359 -18.68 11.37 -8.83
N ILE A 360 -19.35 10.97 -7.75
CA ILE A 360 -20.28 9.82 -7.75
C ILE A 360 -21.64 10.32 -8.26
N SER A 361 -21.65 10.71 -9.53
CA SER A 361 -22.82 10.85 -10.40
C SER A 361 -22.35 11.08 -11.85
N ASN A 362 -22.97 10.36 -12.80
CA ASN A 362 -22.94 10.60 -14.25
C ASN A 362 -21.87 9.90 -15.13
N SER A 363 -21.20 8.85 -14.65
CA SER A 363 -20.41 7.94 -15.52
C SER A 363 -21.09 6.57 -15.72
N PHE A 364 -22.39 6.57 -16.07
CA PHE A 364 -23.13 5.37 -16.48
C PHE A 364 -24.23 5.70 -17.50
N ARG A 365 -23.83 5.92 -18.76
CA ARG A 365 -24.69 5.77 -19.96
C ARG A 365 -23.84 5.18 -21.09
N GLN A 366 -24.47 4.31 -21.89
CA GLN A 366 -23.86 3.41 -22.92
C GLN A 366 -23.13 2.21 -22.27
N MET A 367 -23.79 1.06 -22.02
CA MET A 367 -24.34 -0.01 -22.90
C MET A 367 -23.36 -1.19 -23.11
N PRO A 368 -23.82 -2.43 -23.44
CA PRO A 368 -25.20 -2.94 -23.51
C PRO A 368 -25.48 -4.16 -22.59
N GLU A 369 -26.75 -4.62 -22.56
CA GLU A 369 -27.22 -5.79 -21.81
C GLU A 369 -26.80 -7.15 -22.42
N VAL A 370 -26.08 -7.96 -21.63
CA VAL A 370 -25.88 -9.42 -21.75
C VAL A 370 -25.60 -9.94 -20.33
N LEU A 371 -26.24 -10.96 -19.74
CA LEU A 371 -27.39 -11.81 -20.14
C LEU A 371 -28.19 -12.20 -18.86
N GLN A 372 -29.46 -12.59 -18.99
CA GLN A 372 -30.28 -13.11 -17.87
C GLN A 372 -30.17 -14.65 -17.78
N ASN A 373 -29.97 -15.23 -16.60
CA ASN A 373 -31.03 -15.86 -15.77
C ASN A 373 -30.45 -16.64 -14.56
N PRO A 374 -31.22 -16.86 -13.47
CA PRO A 374 -30.73 -17.46 -12.23
C PRO A 374 -31.00 -18.97 -12.15
N GLN A 375 -30.22 -19.67 -11.33
CA GLN A 375 -30.63 -20.96 -10.76
C GLN A 375 -30.50 -20.94 -9.23
N ARG A 376 -31.53 -21.49 -8.58
CA ARG A 376 -31.63 -21.59 -7.12
C ARG A 376 -30.86 -22.82 -6.65
N THR A 377 -30.04 -22.70 -5.61
CA THR A 377 -29.80 -23.81 -4.68
C THR A 377 -29.82 -23.30 -3.24
N SER A 378 -30.83 -23.76 -2.49
CA SER A 378 -30.88 -23.63 -1.04
C SER A 378 -29.92 -24.62 -0.38
N SER A 379 -29.08 -24.16 0.54
CA SER A 379 -28.48 -25.04 1.56
C SER A 379 -28.40 -24.33 2.91
N SER A 380 -29.05 -24.93 3.90
CA SER A 380 -29.04 -24.45 5.29
C SER A 380 -27.68 -24.74 5.93
N GLY A 381 -26.98 -23.70 6.38
CA GLY A 381 -25.76 -23.81 7.18
C GLY A 381 -25.81 -22.90 8.41
N ARG A 382 -26.20 -23.45 9.58
CA ARG A 382 -26.13 -22.72 10.86
C ARG A 382 -24.68 -22.63 11.35
N GLY A 383 -23.97 -21.56 11.01
CA GLY A 383 -22.72 -21.17 11.66
C GLY A 383 -22.98 -20.13 12.75
N ILE A 384 -22.78 -20.49 14.03
CA ILE A 384 -22.87 -19.55 15.15
C ILE A 384 -21.53 -18.81 15.25
N LEU A 385 -21.47 -17.56 14.79
CA LEU A 385 -20.32 -16.68 15.03
C LEU A 385 -20.34 -16.19 16.48
N GLY A 386 -19.33 -16.60 17.25
CA GLY A 386 -19.10 -16.09 18.61
C GLY A 386 -18.55 -14.67 18.58
N LEU A 387 -19.26 -13.73 19.20
CA LEU A 387 -18.80 -12.35 19.42
C LEU A 387 -17.81 -12.29 20.60
N SER A 388 -16.65 -12.90 20.43
CA SER A 388 -15.53 -12.88 21.39
C SER A 388 -14.23 -12.57 20.66
N GLY A 389 -14.03 -11.30 20.32
CA GLY A 389 -12.86 -10.85 19.56
C GLY A 389 -13.07 -9.56 18.77
N LEU A 390 -13.48 -8.47 19.43
CA LEU A 390 -13.33 -7.11 18.90
C LEU A 390 -12.34 -6.37 19.80
N PRO A 391 -11.06 -6.23 19.37
CA PRO A 391 -10.08 -5.41 20.07
C PRO A 391 -10.61 -3.98 20.21
N GLY A 392 -10.59 -3.43 21.41
CA GLY A 392 -10.90 -2.01 21.61
C GLY A 392 -9.68 -1.15 21.29
N ILE A 393 -9.89 0.12 20.96
CA ILE A 393 -8.85 1.10 20.56
C ILE A 393 -7.65 1.14 21.54
N ALA A 394 -7.86 0.81 22.82
CA ALA A 394 -6.80 0.61 23.81
C ALA A 394 -5.74 -0.47 23.48
N SER A 395 -5.96 -1.36 22.50
CA SER A 395 -4.95 -2.33 22.04
C SER A 395 -3.96 -1.75 21.04
N ALA A 396 -4.34 -0.75 20.23
CA ALA A 396 -3.43 -0.08 19.30
C ALA A 396 -2.24 0.55 20.04
N PHE A 397 -2.52 1.22 21.17
CA PHE A 397 -1.50 1.78 22.08
C PHE A 397 -0.52 0.76 22.68
N ARG A 398 -0.86 -0.54 22.72
CA ARG A 398 0.06 -1.57 23.24
C ARG A 398 1.00 -2.16 22.19
N ILE A 399 0.63 -2.12 20.91
CA ILE A 399 1.46 -2.65 19.82
C ILE A 399 2.53 -1.63 19.44
N LEU A 400 2.16 -0.35 19.28
CA LEU A 400 3.10 0.73 18.97
C LEU A 400 4.15 0.95 20.08
N ARG A 401 3.78 0.76 21.36
CA ARG A 401 4.72 0.90 22.49
C ARG A 401 5.72 -0.26 22.63
N ARG A 402 5.66 -1.27 21.76
CA ARG A 402 6.56 -2.45 21.77
C ARG A 402 7.57 -2.48 20.62
N GLN A 403 7.53 -1.50 19.72
CA GLN A 403 8.55 -1.30 18.67
C GLN A 403 9.51 -0.13 18.95
N ASN A 404 9.18 0.75 19.91
CA ASN A 404 10.02 1.87 20.36
C ASN A 404 10.69 1.58 21.73
N SER A 405 11.12 0.35 21.96
CA SER A 405 11.83 -0.11 23.17
C SER A 405 12.93 -1.11 22.83
#